data_AF-A0A484X4H7-F1
#
_entry.id   AF-A0A484X4H7-F1
#
_cell.length_a   1.000
_cell.length_b   1.000
_cell.length_c   1.000
_cell.angle_alpha   90.00
_cell.angle_beta   90.00
_cell.angle_gamma   90.00
#
_symmetry.space_group_name_H-M   'P 1'
#
loop_
_entity.id
_entity.type
_entity.pdbx_description
1 polymer ?
#
loop_
_entity_poly.entity_id
_entity_poly.type
_entity_poly.pdbx_seq_one_letter_code
_entity_poly.pdbx_strand_id
1 'polypeptide(L)'
;MHPAWFRIGGVAHDLPRGWDRLLREFLDWMPKRLASYEKAALQNTILKGRSQGVAAYGAKEALEWGTTGAGLRATGIDFDVRKARPYSGYENFDFEFRWAVVFLTATPA
;
A
#
# COMPACT_ATOMS: atom_id res chain seq x y z
N MET A 1 5.39 10.46 -17.75
CA MET A 1 6.23 11.01 -16.65
C MET A 1 7.50 10.17 -16.63
N HIS A 2 8.67 10.73 -17.01
CA HIS A 2 9.92 9.96 -17.20
C HIS A 2 11.13 10.71 -16.57
N PRO A 3 11.24 10.77 -15.24
CA PRO A 3 12.24 11.62 -14.57
C PRO A 3 13.68 11.06 -14.62
N ALA A 4 13.86 9.79 -14.97
CA ALA A 4 15.17 9.12 -15.06
C ALA A 4 16.11 9.38 -13.86
N TRP A 5 15.52 9.49 -12.65
CA TRP A 5 16.19 9.94 -11.43
C TRP A 5 17.00 8.83 -10.76
N PHE A 6 16.47 7.61 -10.69
CA PHE A 6 17.20 6.45 -10.19
C PHE A 6 18.16 5.94 -11.27
N ARG A 7 19.42 5.72 -10.88
CA ARG A 7 20.50 5.23 -11.75
C ARG A 7 21.26 4.13 -11.04
N ILE A 8 21.96 3.30 -11.81
CA ILE A 8 22.91 2.34 -11.23
C ILE A 8 23.99 3.16 -10.52
N GLY A 9 24.17 2.94 -9.22
CA GLY A 9 25.06 3.74 -8.37
C GLY A 9 24.36 4.82 -7.54
N GLY A 10 23.04 5.01 -7.65
CA GLY A 10 22.27 5.89 -6.76
C GLY A 10 21.23 6.76 -7.46
N VAL A 11 21.32 8.07 -7.25
CA VAL A 11 20.42 9.08 -7.82
C VAL A 11 21.16 10.01 -8.77
N ALA A 12 20.45 10.53 -9.79
CA ALA A 12 21.04 11.39 -10.82
C ALA A 12 21.49 12.76 -10.28
N HIS A 13 20.70 13.34 -9.37
CA HIS A 13 21.00 14.62 -8.73
C HIS A 13 20.54 14.60 -7.27
N ASP A 14 21.06 15.55 -6.49
CA ASP A 14 20.55 15.84 -5.15
C ASP A 14 19.19 16.55 -5.22
N LEU A 15 18.48 16.58 -4.10
CA LEU A 15 17.20 17.25 -3.97
C LEU A 15 17.36 18.78 -4.10
N PRO A 16 16.42 19.47 -4.78
CA PRO A 16 16.50 20.91 -4.93
C PRO A 16 16.30 21.62 -3.59
N ARG A 17 16.89 22.82 -3.45
CA ARG A 17 16.76 23.64 -2.24
C ARG A 17 15.28 23.94 -1.97
N GLY A 18 14.83 23.69 -0.74
CA GLY A 18 13.45 23.92 -0.31
C GLY A 18 12.45 22.81 -0.68
N TRP A 19 12.92 21.67 -1.20
CA TRP A 19 12.07 20.50 -1.46
C TRP A 19 11.38 19.97 -0.19
N ASP A 20 12.07 20.03 0.94
CA ASP A 20 11.57 19.56 2.24
C ASP A 20 10.34 20.33 2.71
N ARG A 21 10.24 21.63 2.42
CA ARG A 21 9.05 22.44 2.71
C ARG A 21 7.83 21.90 1.98
N LEU A 22 7.96 21.63 0.68
CA LEU A 22 6.86 21.09 -0.14
C LEU A 22 6.44 19.70 0.35
N LEU A 23 7.41 18.86 0.75
CA LEU A 23 7.12 17.56 1.34
C LEU A 23 6.32 17.71 2.65
N ARG A 24 6.75 18.60 3.56
CA ARG A 24 6.07 18.82 4.84
C ARG A 24 4.66 19.33 4.67
N GLU A 25 4.46 20.33 3.79
CA GLU A 25 3.13 20.84 3.44
C GLU A 25 2.21 19.73 2.91
N PHE A 26 2.75 18.83 2.08
CA PHE A 26 2.01 17.67 1.61
C PHE A 26 1.66 16.68 2.73
N LEU A 27 2.63 16.37 3.61
CA LEU A 27 2.44 15.47 4.74
C LEU A 27 1.40 15.99 5.75
N ASP A 28 1.29 17.31 5.93
CA ASP A 28 0.26 17.93 6.77
C ASP A 28 -1.13 17.91 6.12
N TRP A 29 -1.18 18.00 4.78
CA TRP A 29 -2.41 18.05 4.01
C TRP A 29 -3.04 16.66 3.76
N MET A 30 -2.21 15.67 3.47
CA MET A 30 -2.64 14.35 2.99
C MET A 30 -3.53 13.58 3.99
N PRO A 31 -3.24 13.50 5.30
CA PRO A 31 -4.07 12.73 6.23
C PRO A 31 -5.54 13.18 6.28
N LYS A 32 -5.77 14.50 6.25
CA LYS A 32 -7.13 15.07 6.23
C LYS A 32 -7.87 14.70 4.94
N ARG A 33 -7.17 14.66 3.81
CA ARG A 33 -7.74 14.22 2.53
C ARG A 33 -8.00 12.73 2.50
N LEU A 34 -7.10 11.92 3.05
CA LEU A 34 -7.27 10.48 3.12
C LEU A 34 -8.53 10.09 3.90
N ALA A 35 -8.81 10.75 5.03
CA ALA A 35 -10.05 10.55 5.78
C ALA A 35 -11.30 10.90 4.97
N SER A 36 -11.23 11.96 4.14
CA SER A 36 -12.31 12.33 3.22
C SER A 36 -12.52 11.26 2.14
N TYR A 37 -11.44 10.73 1.55
CA TYR A 37 -11.52 9.65 0.57
C TYR A 37 -12.03 8.34 1.17
N GLU A 38 -11.64 8.00 2.40
CA GLU A 38 -12.18 6.85 3.10
C GLU A 38 -13.70 6.97 3.27
N LYS A 39 -14.19 8.14 3.72
CA LYS A 39 -15.63 8.38 3.85
C LYS A 39 -16.36 8.32 2.51
N ALA A 40 -15.81 8.96 1.48
CA ALA A 40 -16.45 9.05 0.18
C ALA A 40 -16.44 7.73 -0.61
N ALA A 41 -15.39 6.91 -0.45
CA ALA A 41 -15.18 5.69 -1.22
C ALA A 41 -15.29 4.42 -0.36
N LEU A 42 -14.42 4.24 0.63
CA LEU A 42 -14.35 3.01 1.41
C LEU A 42 -15.58 2.79 2.31
N GLN A 43 -16.27 3.85 2.73
CA GLN A 43 -17.51 3.75 3.50
C GLN A 43 -18.78 3.76 2.62
N ASN A 44 -18.64 3.91 1.30
CA ASN A 44 -19.77 3.98 0.38
C ASN A 44 -20.41 2.59 0.18
N THR A 45 -21.71 2.49 0.48
CA THR A 45 -22.47 1.23 0.39
C THR A 45 -22.58 0.68 -1.03
N ILE A 46 -22.67 1.54 -2.05
CA ILE A 46 -22.72 1.13 -3.44
C ILE A 46 -21.40 0.52 -3.86
N LEU A 47 -20.26 1.14 -3.50
CA LEU A 47 -18.94 0.59 -3.81
C LEU A 47 -18.69 -0.73 -3.09
N LYS A 48 -19.12 -0.84 -1.82
CA LYS A 48 -19.07 -2.11 -1.08
C LYS A 48 -19.87 -3.20 -1.77
N GLY A 49 -21.14 -2.93 -2.10
CA GLY A 49 -22.01 -3.90 -2.77
C GLY A 49 -21.50 -4.36 -4.14
N ARG A 50 -20.68 -3.54 -4.82
CA ARG A 50 -20.07 -3.88 -6.11
C ARG A 50 -18.72 -4.60 -6.02
N SER A 51 -18.10 -4.66 -4.85
CA SER A 51 -16.74 -5.19 -4.68
C SER A 51 -16.65 -6.37 -3.72
N GLN A 52 -17.53 -6.43 -2.72
CA GLN A 52 -17.56 -7.54 -1.77
C GLN A 52 -17.94 -8.85 -2.45
N GLY A 53 -17.15 -9.90 -2.22
CA GLY A 53 -17.36 -11.23 -2.79
C GLY A 53 -16.98 -11.37 -4.27
N VAL A 54 -16.50 -10.31 -4.92
CA VAL A 54 -16.07 -10.35 -6.32
C VAL A 54 -14.60 -10.78 -6.42
N ALA A 55 -14.31 -11.73 -7.31
CA ALA A 55 -12.96 -12.26 -7.54
C ALA A 55 -12.26 -12.73 -6.26
N ALA A 56 -13.01 -13.38 -5.36
CA ALA A 56 -12.46 -13.98 -4.15
C ALA A 56 -11.64 -15.23 -4.46
N TYR A 57 -10.50 -15.38 -3.79
CA TYR A 57 -9.62 -16.55 -3.86
C TYR A 57 -8.92 -16.76 -2.52
N GLY A 58 -8.47 -17.99 -2.26
CA GLY A 58 -7.76 -18.38 -1.05
C GLY A 58 -6.24 -18.25 -1.17
N ALA A 59 -5.57 -18.53 -0.06
CA ALA A 59 -4.11 -18.53 0.04
C ALA A 59 -3.45 -19.56 -0.90
N LYS A 60 -4.05 -20.74 -1.06
CA LYS A 60 -3.52 -21.81 -1.91
C LYS A 60 -3.52 -21.39 -3.38
N GLU A 61 -4.64 -20.92 -3.88
CA GLU A 61 -4.79 -20.44 -5.26
C GLU A 61 -3.86 -19.25 -5.51
N ALA A 62 -3.76 -18.32 -4.56
CA ALA A 62 -2.87 -17.17 -4.67
C ALA A 62 -1.40 -17.59 -4.86
N LEU A 63 -0.93 -18.60 -4.12
CA LEU A 63 0.41 -19.14 -4.26
C LEU A 63 0.61 -19.89 -5.58
N GLU A 64 -0.35 -20.72 -5.98
CA GLU A 64 -0.32 -21.46 -7.25
C GLU A 64 -0.24 -20.52 -8.47
N TRP A 65 -0.94 -19.38 -8.42
CA TRP A 65 -0.92 -18.38 -9.50
C TRP A 65 0.26 -17.41 -9.43
N GLY A 66 1.07 -17.45 -8.37
CA GLY A 66 2.16 -16.49 -8.17
C GLY A 66 1.67 -15.07 -7.88
N THR A 67 0.54 -14.93 -7.19
CA THR A 67 0.00 -13.63 -6.77
C THR A 67 0.93 -12.96 -5.77
N THR A 68 1.13 -11.64 -5.90
CA THR A 68 2.04 -10.87 -5.02
C THR A 68 1.37 -9.61 -4.46
N GLY A 69 2.03 -8.97 -3.49
CA GLY A 69 1.64 -7.64 -2.99
C GLY A 69 0.31 -7.63 -2.25
N ALA A 70 -0.60 -6.71 -2.62
CA ALA A 70 -1.88 -6.53 -1.93
C ALA A 70 -2.81 -7.75 -2.07
N GLY A 71 -2.81 -8.42 -3.23
CA GLY A 71 -3.64 -9.60 -3.47
C GLY A 71 -3.24 -10.77 -2.58
N LEU A 72 -1.94 -11.06 -2.49
CA LEU A 72 -1.41 -12.10 -1.60
C LEU A 72 -1.75 -11.80 -0.14
N ARG A 73 -1.52 -10.57 0.31
CA ARG A 73 -1.83 -10.16 1.69
C ARG A 73 -3.32 -10.19 2.02
N ALA A 74 -4.20 -9.98 1.05
CA ALA A 74 -5.65 -10.10 1.27
C ALA A 74 -6.08 -11.53 1.63
N THR A 75 -5.28 -12.55 1.28
CA THR A 75 -5.53 -13.95 1.64
C THR A 75 -5.06 -14.33 3.05
N GLY A 76 -4.41 -13.42 3.78
CA GLY A 76 -3.89 -13.64 5.12
C GLY A 76 -2.43 -14.12 5.20
N ILE A 77 -1.70 -14.19 4.08
CA ILE A 77 -0.27 -14.54 4.04
C ILE A 77 0.62 -13.33 4.37
N ASP A 78 1.44 -13.41 5.44
CA ASP A 78 2.29 -12.30 5.91
C ASP A 78 3.56 -12.19 5.10
N PHE A 79 3.43 -11.65 3.90
CA PHE A 79 4.55 -11.52 3.01
C PHE A 79 4.61 -10.16 2.33
N ASP A 80 5.69 -9.45 2.59
CA ASP A 80 6.09 -8.25 1.87
C ASP A 80 7.62 -8.24 1.75
N VAL A 81 8.11 -8.01 0.53
CA VAL A 81 9.54 -8.04 0.23
C VAL A 81 10.30 -6.99 1.04
N ARG A 82 9.70 -5.85 1.40
CA ARG A 82 10.37 -4.80 2.17
C ARG A 82 10.74 -5.23 3.59
N LYS A 83 10.04 -6.22 4.16
CA LYS A 83 10.40 -6.84 5.45
C LYS A 83 11.17 -8.14 5.28
N ALA A 84 10.74 -9.01 4.35
CA ALA A 84 11.35 -10.32 4.16
C ALA A 84 12.76 -10.23 3.53
N ARG A 85 13.00 -9.26 2.66
CA ARG A 85 14.29 -8.95 2.02
C ARG A 85 14.44 -7.43 1.87
N PRO A 86 14.74 -6.71 2.97
CA PRO A 86 14.83 -5.25 2.95
C PRO A 86 15.82 -4.74 1.89
N TYR A 87 15.50 -3.58 1.33
CA TYR A 87 16.29 -2.90 0.31
C TYR A 87 16.19 -1.39 0.50
N SER A 88 17.12 -0.61 -0.06
CA SER A 88 17.06 0.86 -0.06
C SER A 88 16.82 1.50 1.32
N GLY A 89 17.25 0.85 2.40
CA GLY A 89 17.11 1.35 3.77
C GLY A 89 15.78 1.02 4.45
N TYR A 90 14.92 0.17 3.88
CA TYR A 90 13.66 -0.28 4.52
C TYR A 90 13.88 -0.95 5.89
N GLU A 91 15.06 -1.51 6.12
CA GLU A 91 15.50 -2.07 7.41
C GLU A 91 15.59 -1.05 8.54
N ASN A 92 15.64 0.25 8.23
CA ASN A 92 15.77 1.33 9.22
C ASN A 92 14.42 1.93 9.65
N PHE A 93 13.30 1.43 9.14
CA PHE A 93 11.97 1.94 9.44
C PHE A 93 11.13 0.91 10.16
N ASP A 94 10.38 1.35 11.17
CA ASP A 94 9.34 0.54 11.80
C ASP A 94 7.98 0.88 11.17
N PHE A 95 7.33 -0.14 10.64
CA PHE A 95 6.03 -0.02 9.98
C PHE A 95 5.30 -1.35 9.95
N GLU A 96 3.97 -1.28 9.99
CA GLU A 96 3.11 -2.45 9.91
C GLU A 96 2.38 -2.53 8.57
N PHE A 97 2.11 -3.74 8.13
CA PHE A 97 1.23 -3.97 6.98
C PHE A 97 -0.15 -4.29 7.48
N ARG A 98 -1.13 -3.51 7.05
CA ARG A 98 -2.51 -3.86 7.27
C ARG A 98 -2.93 -4.91 6.24
N TRP A 99 -3.27 -6.08 6.73
CA TRP A 99 -4.08 -7.10 6.08
C TRP A 99 -5.36 -6.44 5.59
N ALA A 100 -5.47 -6.25 4.28
CA ALA A 100 -6.62 -5.72 3.55
C ALA A 100 -7.65 -4.92 4.38
N VAL A 101 -7.67 -3.59 4.23
CA VAL A 101 -8.94 -2.84 4.35
C VAL A 101 -9.77 -3.14 3.10
N VAL A 102 -10.19 -4.39 2.94
CA VAL A 102 -11.13 -4.82 1.91
C VAL A 102 -11.99 -5.91 2.52
N PHE A 103 -12.96 -5.49 3.32
CA PHE A 103 -14.28 -6.11 3.50
C PHE A 103 -14.42 -7.59 3.83
N LEU A 104 -13.35 -8.27 4.25
CA LEU A 104 -13.37 -9.70 4.58
C LEU A 104 -13.39 -9.99 6.09
N THR A 105 -13.69 -9.01 6.96
CA THR A 105 -14.12 -9.36 8.32
C THR A 105 -15.58 -9.79 8.27
N ALA A 106 -15.79 -11.05 7.86
CA ALA A 106 -16.65 -11.88 8.69
C ALA A 106 -16.08 -11.78 10.11
N THR A 107 -16.88 -11.22 11.00
CA THR A 107 -16.60 -11.14 12.44
C THR A 107 -16.11 -12.50 12.93
N PRO A 108 -14.90 -12.64 13.49
CA PRO A 108 -14.59 -13.82 14.27
C PRO A 108 -15.38 -13.74 15.57
N ALA A 109 -16.12 -14.80 15.88
CA ALA A 109 -16.70 -15.05 17.19
C ALA A 109 -15.61 -15.22 18.26
#